data_AF-A0A3N5WWP1-F1
#
_entry.id   AF-A0A3N5WWP1-F1
#
_cell.length_a   1.000
_cell.length_b   1.000
_cell.length_c   1.000
_cell.angle_alpha   90.00
_cell.angle_beta   90.00
_cell.angle_gamma   90.00
#
_symmetry.space_group_name_H-M   'P 1'
#
loop_
_entity.id
_entity.type
_entity.pdbx_description
1 polymer ?
#
loop_
_entity_poly.entity_id
_entity_poly.type
_entity_poly.pdbx_seq_one_letter_code
_entity_poly.pdbx_strand_id
1 'polypeptide(L)'
;MPYNLAHLVARASGFYFRLTVPAHLRARAGKREIVKALPATSRRHAQRIANRLSIGLEQRFAWIDRGDVLTAAQGADNVAVLISN
;
A
#
# COMPACT_ATOMS: atom_id res chain seq x y z
N MET A 1 -8.49 6.62 13.48
CA MET A 1 -7.16 7.27 13.51
C MET A 1 -6.59 7.24 12.11
N PRO A 2 -6.40 8.38 11.41
CA PRO A 2 -5.73 8.36 10.12
C PRO A 2 -4.26 7.99 10.33
N TYR A 3 -3.80 6.93 9.68
CA TYR A 3 -2.44 6.41 9.84
C TYR A 3 -1.46 7.34 9.11
N ASN A 4 -1.03 8.40 9.80
CA ASN A 4 -0.14 9.42 9.26
C ASN A 4 1.30 8.87 9.15
N LEU A 5 1.58 8.11 8.11
CA LEU A 5 2.93 7.67 7.73
C LEU A 5 3.21 8.24 6.35
N ALA A 6 4.26 9.05 6.21
CA ALA A 6 4.71 9.50 4.90
C ALA A 6 5.06 8.27 4.05
N HIS A 7 4.14 7.89 3.14
CA HIS A 7 4.26 6.64 2.39
C HIS A 7 5.30 6.70 1.28
N LEU A 8 5.74 7.89 0.90
CA LEU A 8 6.71 8.10 -0.16
C LEU A 8 8.10 8.34 0.42
N VAL A 9 9.04 7.48 0.07
CA VAL A 9 10.46 7.59 0.38
C VAL A 9 11.21 7.84 -0.93
N ALA A 10 11.89 8.98 -1.03
CA ALA A 10 12.81 9.26 -2.14
C ALA A 10 14.24 8.84 -1.76
N ARG A 11 14.93 8.14 -2.65
CA ARG A 11 16.35 7.77 -2.53
C ARG A 11 17.07 8.12 -3.83
N ALA A 12 18.39 8.10 -3.82
CA ALA A 12 19.22 8.31 -5.01
C ALA A 12 18.86 7.34 -6.16
N SER A 13 18.42 6.12 -5.82
CA SER A 13 18.02 5.08 -6.77
C SER A 13 16.56 5.18 -7.26
N GLY A 14 15.77 6.13 -6.76
CA GLY A 14 14.37 6.32 -7.18
C GLY A 14 13.39 6.48 -6.02
N PHE A 15 12.11 6.22 -6.30
CA PHE A 15 11.01 6.40 -5.35
C PHE A 15 10.52 5.05 -4.83
N TYR A 16 10.26 4.99 -3.53
CA TYR A 16 9.77 3.81 -2.84
C TYR A 16 8.52 4.15 -2.05
N PHE A 17 7.56 3.24 -2.09
CA PHE A 17 6.43 3.23 -1.19
C PHE A 17 6.78 2.43 0.06
N ARG A 18 6.54 2.99 1.24
CA ARG A 18 6.71 2.32 2.54
C ARG A 18 5.47 2.51 3.40
N LEU A 19 4.89 1.41 3.85
CA LEU A 19 3.74 1.41 4.75
C LEU A 19 3.96 0.44 5.90
N THR A 20 3.80 0.91 7.13
CA THR A 20 3.85 0.05 8.31
C THR A 20 2.55 -0.72 8.45
N VAL A 21 2.66 -2.04 8.66
CA VAL A 21 1.49 -2.89 8.92
C VAL A 21 1.04 -2.68 10.38
N PRO A 22 -0.26 -2.41 10.64
CA PRO A 22 -0.81 -2.28 11.98
C PRO A 22 -0.49 -3.51 12.85
N ALA A 23 -0.16 -3.29 14.13
CA ALA A 23 0.37 -4.35 15.00
C ALA A 23 -0.55 -5.58 15.09
N HIS A 24 -1.85 -5.37 15.20
CA HIS A 24 -2.87 -6.43 15.26
C HIS A 24 -2.98 -7.23 13.95
N LEU A 25 -2.60 -6.64 12.81
CA LEU A 25 -2.62 -7.31 11.50
C LEU A 25 -1.29 -7.98 11.16
N ARG A 26 -0.20 -7.71 11.89
CA ARG A 26 1.13 -8.28 11.57
C ARG A 26 1.14 -9.81 11.58
N ALA A 27 0.42 -10.42 12.52
CA ALA A 27 0.31 -11.88 12.61
C ALA A 27 -0.44 -12.48 11.39
N ARG A 28 -1.46 -11.78 10.89
CA ARG A 28 -2.24 -12.22 9.71
C ARG A 28 -1.55 -11.90 8.38
N ALA A 29 -0.89 -10.76 8.28
CA ALA A 29 -0.22 -10.30 7.07
C ALA A 29 1.19 -10.92 6.88
N GLY A 30 1.78 -11.49 7.93
CA GLY A 30 3.10 -12.11 7.92
C GLY A 30 4.27 -11.12 7.74
N LYS A 31 4.00 -9.81 7.70
CA LYS A 31 4.99 -8.75 7.49
C LYS A 31 4.76 -7.58 8.44
N ARG A 32 5.84 -6.90 8.83
CA ARG A 32 5.80 -5.68 9.65
C ARG A 32 5.63 -4.42 8.82
N GLU A 33 6.11 -4.46 7.58
CA GLU A 33 6.10 -3.33 6.64
C GLU A 33 5.91 -3.84 5.21
N ILE A 34 5.31 -2.99 4.38
CA ILE A 34 5.17 -3.16 2.94
C ILE A 34 6.08 -2.14 2.29
N VAL A 35 7.08 -2.62 1.55
CA VAL A 35 8.01 -1.78 0.78
C VAL A 35 7.89 -2.15 -0.69
N LYS A 36 7.69 -1.16 -1.55
CA LYS A 36 7.57 -1.36 -3.00
C LYS A 36 8.27 -0.25 -3.76
N ALA A 37 9.12 -0.59 -4.72
CA ALA A 37 9.68 0.40 -5.64
C ALA A 37 8.57 0.95 -6.55
N LEU A 38 8.56 2.26 -6.78
CA LEU A 38 7.59 2.94 -7.61
C LEU A 38 8.18 3.21 -8.99
N PRO A 39 7.51 2.81 -10.08
CA PRO A 39 7.91 3.15 -11.44
C PRO A 39 7.54 4.62 -11.71
N ALA A 40 8.28 5.56 -11.14
CA ALA A 40 8.03 6.98 -11.27
C ALA A 40 9.32 7.74 -11.57
N THR A 41 9.26 8.63 -12.56
CA THR A 41 10.37 9.52 -12.95
C THR A 41 10.31 10.87 -12.25
N SER A 42 9.17 11.21 -11.62
CA SER A 42 8.98 12.47 -10.90
C SER A 42 8.33 12.26 -9.54
N ARG A 43 8.66 13.14 -8.60
CA ARG A 43 8.09 13.12 -7.24
C ARG A 43 6.57 13.23 -7.25
N ARG A 44 5.99 14.07 -8.11
CA ARG A 44 4.54 14.24 -8.23
C ARG A 44 3.86 12.99 -8.77
N HIS A 45 4.48 12.28 -9.71
CA HIS A 45 3.98 10.99 -10.19
C HIS A 45 4.08 9.93 -9.09
N ALA A 46 5.23 9.85 -8.41
CA ALA A 46 5.45 8.92 -7.31
C ALA A 46 4.45 9.14 -6.17
N GLN A 47 4.15 10.39 -5.82
CA GLN A 47 3.16 10.72 -4.79
C GLN A 47 1.75 10.25 -5.17
N ARG A 48 1.36 10.40 -6.44
CA ARG A 48 0.05 9.90 -6.92
C ARG A 48 -0.04 8.38 -6.80
N ILE A 49 1.00 7.66 -7.20
CA ILE A 49 1.04 6.19 -7.08
C ILE A 49 1.04 5.79 -5.60
N ALA A 50 1.84 6.45 -4.76
CA ALA A 50 1.90 6.18 -3.32
C ALA A 50 0.54 6.37 -2.64
N ASN A 51 -0.19 7.44 -2.97
CA ASN A 51 -1.52 7.70 -2.44
C ASN A 51 -2.54 6.64 -2.90
N ARG A 52 -2.49 6.20 -4.16
CA ARG A 52 -3.37 5.11 -4.64
C ARG A 52 -3.07 3.80 -3.90
N LEU A 53 -1.80 3.48 -3.71
CA LEU A 53 -1.37 2.29 -2.98
C LEU A 53 -1.78 2.34 -1.50
N SER A 54 -1.67 3.50 -0.84
CA SER A 54 -2.07 3.62 0.57
C SER A 54 -3.56 3.37 0.74
N ILE A 55 -4.41 3.98 -0.10
CA ILE A 55 -5.87 3.78 -0.06
C ILE A 55 -6.22 2.30 -0.28
N GLY A 56 -5.64 1.66 -1.30
CA GLY A 56 -5.89 0.24 -1.58
C GLY A 56 -5.44 -0.68 -0.44
N LEU A 57 -4.31 -0.38 0.20
CA LEU A 57 -3.81 -1.16 1.33
C LEU A 57 -4.62 -0.93 2.61
N GLU A 58 -5.09 0.28 2.87
CA GLU A 58 -5.99 0.57 3.99
C GLU A 58 -7.31 -0.20 3.86
N GLN A 59 -7.90 -0.21 2.66
CA GLN A 59 -9.11 -1.01 2.39
C GLN A 59 -8.83 -2.50 2.61
N ARG A 60 -7.69 -3.00 2.15
CA ARG A 60 -7.30 -4.39 2.33
C ARG A 60 -7.08 -4.75 3.80
N PHE A 61 -6.44 -3.88 4.56
CA PHE A 61 -6.30 -4.06 6.01
C PHE A 61 -7.66 -4.09 6.71
N ALA A 62 -8.59 -3.23 6.32
CA ALA A 62 -9.95 -3.24 6.87
C ALA A 62 -10.74 -4.52 6.54
N TRP A 63 -10.46 -5.19 5.43
CA TRP A 63 -11.07 -6.50 5.11
C TRP A 63 -10.41 -7.65 5.88
N ILE A 64 -9.08 -7.66 5.98
CA ILE A 64 -8.34 -8.64 6.78
C ILE A 64 -8.77 -8.55 8.25
N ASP A 65 -8.97 -7.34 8.76
CA ASP A 65 -9.41 -7.10 10.14
C ASP A 65 -10.81 -7.70 10.38
N ARG A 66 -11.75 -7.47 9.45
CA ARG A 66 -13.11 -8.04 9.45
C ARG A 66 -13.16 -9.57 9.24
N GLY A 67 -12.04 -10.23 8.96
CA GLY A 67 -11.98 -11.67 8.73
C GLY A 67 -12.44 -12.10 7.34
N ASP A 68 -12.62 -11.15 6.42
CA ASP A 68 -13.19 -11.39 5.11
C ASP A 68 -12.07 -11.60 4.07
N VAL A 69 -11.47 -12.79 4.13
CA VAL A 69 -10.26 -13.14 3.36
C VAL A 69 -10.56 -13.28 1.86
N LEU A 70 -11.80 -13.66 1.49
CA LEU A 70 -12.23 -13.84 0.10
C LEU A 70 -12.35 -12.49 -0.63
N THR A 71 -12.83 -11.45 0.05
CA THR A 71 -12.97 -10.09 -0.51
C THR A 71 -11.63 -9.37 -0.62
N ALA A 72 -10.66 -9.72 0.25
CA ALA A 72 -9.30 -9.18 0.22
C ALA A 72 -8.46 -9.59 -1.00
N ALA A 73 -8.84 -10.67 -1.69
CA ALA A 73 -8.23 -11.08 -2.96
C ALA A 73 -8.80 -10.25 -4.13
N GLN A 74 -10.13 -10.07 -4.20
CA GLN A 74 -10.79 -9.37 -5.30
C GLN A 74 -10.44 -7.87 -5.40
N GLY A 75 -10.23 -7.18 -4.27
CA GLY A 75 -9.77 -5.79 -4.35
C GLY A 75 -8.30 -5.63 -4.74
N ALA A 76 -7.47 -6.67 -4.64
CA ALA A 76 -6.09 -6.62 -5.10
C ALA A 76 -6.00 -6.57 -6.62
N ASP A 77 -6.91 -7.24 -7.31
CA ASP A 77 -7.02 -7.21 -8.78
C ASP A 77 -7.41 -5.80 -9.27
N ASN A 78 -8.31 -5.11 -8.55
CA ASN A 78 -8.67 -3.72 -8.87
C ASN A 78 -7.50 -2.73 -8.70
N VAL A 79 -6.61 -2.95 -7.72
CA VAL A 79 -5.42 -2.10 -7.55
C VAL A 79 -4.38 -2.36 -8.65
N ALA A 80 -4.23 -3.60 -9.13
CA ALA A 80 -3.35 -3.91 -10.26
C ALA A 80 -3.86 -3.29 -11.58
N VAL A 81 -5.18 -3.26 -11.79
CA VAL A 81 -5.82 -2.59 -12.93
C VAL A 81 -5.61 -1.06 -12.86
N LEU A 82 -5.68 -0.44 -11.68
CA LEU A 82 -5.48 1.01 -11.49
C LEU A 82 -4.02 1.49 -11.63
N ILE A 83 -3.05 0.56 -11.66
CA ILE A 83 -1.62 0.85 -11.85
C ILE A 83 -1.21 0.63 -13.32
N SER A 84 -2.02 -0.08 -14.10
CA SER A 84 -1.72 -0.47 -15.49
C SER A 84 -2.33 0.45 -16.55
N ASN A 85 -2.94 1.59 -16.15
CA ASN A 85 -3.56 2.57 -17.06
C ASN A 85 -3.03 3.99 -16.83
#